data_AF-A0A5D6YBJ9-F1
#
_entry.id   AF-A0A5D6YBJ9-F1
#
_cell.length_a   1.000
_cell.length_b   1.000
_cell.length_c   1.000
_cell.angle_alpha   90.00
_cell.angle_beta   90.00
_cell.angle_gamma   90.00
#
_symmetry.space_group_name_H-M   'P 1'
#
loop_
_entity.id
_entity.type
_entity.pdbx_description
1 polymer ?
#
loop_
_entity_poly.entity_id
_entity_poly.type
_entity_poly.pdbx_seq_one_letter_code
_entity_poly.pdbx_strand_id
1 'polypeptide(L)'
;KSHNIRAFALAPGFTDTAMGRQAVDTVPEYTGEQGGLMKLSEVTDAFVAAVREPDNAGRLLRIVMNRRGYYSARTPLPSCFAMELSQIVGIVTGGAVGFGRGFAEAILNGGGKVLITDIDVQQLEATGKELQSAFGHKNVAWQRQNVTDPDGFHAAFDFATKYFDRPVNVLVNNAGIGGAESYLDDGAPHGWERIVDIDITSVLRGSQVAIDYFKKLPSGQEGVIVNLASLAGLNAVPMTPVYAAAKAGVVGLTRSLYQLKKSDNIRAFALAPGFARTAMGRQVTDNMPDYAAVMGGVMEVDEVVEAFVAGLREPDNAGRILRVSQGKRVYYRFPGDKQLFPNSKL
;
A
#
# COMPACT_ATOMS: atom_id res chain seq x y z
N LYS A 1 15.42 32.35 -14.63
CA LYS A 1 16.58 32.20 -13.73
C LYS A 1 16.39 30.88 -12.98
N SER A 2 17.19 29.87 -13.30
CA SER A 2 17.16 28.55 -12.66
C SER A 2 17.58 28.67 -11.21
N HIS A 3 16.64 28.55 -10.28
CA HIS A 3 16.95 28.44 -8.87
C HIS A 3 17.54 27.04 -8.65
N ASN A 4 18.79 26.95 -8.19
CA ASN A 4 19.44 25.69 -7.83
C ASN A 4 18.84 25.17 -6.51
N ILE A 5 17.65 24.58 -6.57
CA ILE A 5 17.00 23.93 -5.43
C ILE A 5 17.51 22.49 -5.36
N ARG A 6 18.14 22.12 -4.25
CA ARG A 6 18.56 20.74 -3.97
C ARG A 6 17.66 20.15 -2.88
N ALA A 7 17.00 19.02 -3.16
CA ALA A 7 16.17 18.30 -2.19
C ALA A 7 16.82 16.95 -1.85
N PHE A 8 16.85 16.60 -0.56
CA PHE A 8 17.40 15.34 -0.05
C PHE A 8 16.54 14.84 1.10
N ALA A 9 16.39 13.52 1.22
CA ALA A 9 15.78 12.87 2.39
C ALA A 9 16.86 12.12 3.17
N LEU A 10 16.93 12.35 4.48
CA LEU A 10 17.85 11.67 5.39
C LEU A 10 17.07 10.61 6.19
N ALA A 11 17.48 9.35 6.05
CA ALA A 11 16.91 8.25 6.81
C ALA A 11 17.94 7.73 7.81
N PRO A 12 17.87 8.13 9.10
CA PRO A 12 18.76 7.58 10.12
C PRO A 12 18.47 6.09 10.31
N GLY A 13 19.48 5.25 10.09
CA GLY A 13 19.37 3.80 10.26
C GLY A 13 19.90 3.33 11.60
N PHE A 14 19.15 2.48 12.29
CA PHE A 14 19.69 1.64 13.36
C PHE A 14 20.44 0.46 12.72
N THR A 15 21.70 0.22 13.10
CA THR A 15 22.37 -1.02 12.69
C THR A 15 22.33 -2.06 13.79
N ASP A 16 22.00 -3.29 13.38
CA ASP A 16 22.26 -4.51 14.14
C ASP A 16 23.34 -5.29 13.36
N THR A 17 24.52 -5.44 13.97
CA THR A 17 25.64 -6.19 13.39
C THR A 17 25.50 -7.67 13.68
N ALA A 18 25.10 -8.45 12.68
CA ALA A 18 25.47 -9.85 12.55
C ALA A 18 25.15 -10.38 11.14
N MET A 19 25.80 -9.86 10.09
CA MET A 19 25.91 -10.61 8.83
C MET A 19 26.93 -9.92 7.92
N GLY A 20 28.12 -10.50 7.86
CA GLY A 20 29.19 -10.04 7.00
C GLY A 20 29.00 -10.47 5.55
N ARG A 21 29.46 -9.55 4.68
CA ARG A 21 30.25 -9.76 3.47
C ARG A 21 29.55 -10.46 2.31
N GLN A 22 29.01 -9.66 1.39
CA GLN A 22 29.49 -9.64 0.00
C GLN A 22 28.85 -8.51 -0.80
N ALA A 23 29.69 -7.83 -1.59
CA ALA A 23 29.40 -6.78 -2.57
C ALA A 23 28.89 -5.46 -1.97
N VAL A 24 29.67 -4.38 -2.04
CA VAL A 24 29.90 -3.56 -3.24
C VAL A 24 31.08 -2.64 -2.93
N ASP A 25 32.24 -2.94 -3.50
CA ASP A 25 33.32 -1.97 -3.65
C ASP A 25 32.82 -0.87 -4.60
N THR A 26 32.90 0.41 -4.20
CA THR A 26 32.87 1.68 -5.00
C THR A 26 32.08 2.84 -4.38
N VAL A 27 32.05 3.02 -3.05
CA VAL A 27 31.56 4.27 -2.42
C VAL A 27 32.60 4.77 -1.42
N PRO A 28 32.96 6.08 -1.40
CA PRO A 28 33.90 6.62 -0.42
C PRO A 28 33.28 6.57 0.99
N GLU A 29 33.86 5.77 1.87
CA GLU A 29 33.50 5.71 3.29
C GLU A 29 34.16 6.87 4.05
N TYR A 30 33.38 7.61 4.84
CA TYR A 30 33.93 8.51 5.88
C TYR A 30 33.63 7.91 7.25
N THR A 31 34.68 7.46 7.93
CA THR A 31 34.64 6.86 9.26
C THR A 31 35.04 7.89 10.33
N GLY A 32 34.27 7.97 11.42
CA GLY A 32 34.65 8.70 12.63
C GLY A 32 35.44 7.80 13.59
N GLU A 33 36.43 8.35 14.30
CA GLU A 33 37.51 7.58 14.91
C GLU A 33 37.15 6.65 16.09
N GLN A 34 36.02 6.76 16.79
CA GLN A 34 35.91 6.08 18.10
C GLN A 34 34.53 5.50 18.51
N GLY A 35 33.77 4.92 17.58
CA GLY A 35 32.80 3.85 17.91
C GLY A 35 31.72 4.13 19.00
N GLY A 36 31.45 5.38 19.35
CA GLY A 36 30.36 5.84 20.24
C GLY A 36 29.34 6.69 19.47
N LEU A 37 28.22 7.08 20.11
CA LEU A 37 27.23 8.01 19.54
C LEU A 37 27.96 9.26 19.01
N MET A 38 27.76 9.59 17.72
CA MET A 38 28.27 10.84 17.15
C MET A 38 27.79 12.01 18.00
N LYS A 39 28.68 12.97 18.26
CA LYS A 39 28.26 14.28 18.76
C LYS A 39 27.40 14.96 17.68
N LEU A 40 26.41 15.75 18.07
CA LEU A 40 25.56 16.50 17.13
C LEU A 40 26.40 17.31 16.11
N SER A 41 27.58 17.76 16.52
CA SER A 41 28.57 18.42 15.65
C SER A 41 29.03 17.54 14.48
N GLU A 42 29.28 16.25 14.69
CA GLU A 42 29.77 15.33 13.65
C GLU A 42 28.68 14.98 12.64
N VAL A 43 27.42 14.86 13.11
CA VAL A 43 26.24 14.74 12.23
C VAL A 43 26.04 16.02 11.40
N THR A 44 26.27 17.18 12.02
CA THR A 44 26.15 18.49 11.37
C THR A 44 27.26 18.69 10.34
N ASP A 45 28.49 18.25 10.61
CA ASP A 45 29.62 18.36 9.69
C ASP A 45 29.46 17.41 8.49
N ALA A 46 29.01 16.17 8.73
CA ALA A 46 28.64 15.23 7.66
C ALA A 46 27.47 15.76 6.82
N PHE A 47 26.50 16.43 7.44
CA PHE A 47 25.41 17.12 6.77
C PHE A 47 25.90 18.28 5.88
N VAL A 48 26.79 19.14 6.40
CA VAL A 48 27.35 20.27 5.63
C VAL A 48 28.20 19.78 4.46
N ALA A 49 28.97 18.71 4.63
CA ALA A 49 29.74 18.08 3.55
C ALA A 49 28.83 17.49 2.47
N ALA A 50 27.78 16.77 2.86
CA ALA A 50 26.82 16.15 1.94
C ALA A 50 26.03 17.18 1.10
N VAL A 51 25.64 18.32 1.69
CA VAL A 51 24.91 19.40 1.01
C VAL A 51 25.78 20.15 -0.01
N ARG A 52 27.10 20.24 0.22
CA ARG A 52 28.04 20.97 -0.64
C ARG A 52 28.40 20.21 -1.92
N GLU A 53 28.39 18.87 -1.89
CA GLU A 53 28.69 18.01 -3.04
C GLU A 53 27.61 18.09 -4.15
N PRO A 54 27.91 18.64 -5.34
CA PRO A 54 26.93 18.83 -6.41
C PRO A 54 26.30 17.53 -6.93
N ASP A 55 27.03 16.41 -6.89
CA ASP A 55 26.63 15.14 -7.49
C ASP A 55 25.63 14.33 -6.65
N ASN A 56 25.28 14.82 -5.46
CA ASN A 56 24.34 14.12 -4.58
C ASN A 56 22.87 14.43 -4.89
N ALA A 57 22.57 15.43 -5.72
CA ALA A 57 21.19 15.86 -5.98
C ALA A 57 20.30 14.68 -6.45
N GLY A 58 19.17 14.46 -5.76
CA GLY A 58 18.24 13.37 -6.06
C GLY A 58 18.63 11.98 -5.53
N ARG A 59 19.68 11.87 -4.69
CA ARG A 59 20.12 10.61 -4.07
C ARG A 59 19.74 10.53 -2.60
N LEU A 60 19.44 9.32 -2.13
CA LEU A 60 19.27 9.01 -0.72
C LEU A 60 20.65 8.72 -0.10
N LEU A 61 21.07 9.48 0.92
CA LEU A 61 22.34 9.27 1.63
C LEU A 61 22.09 8.55 2.97
N ARG A 62 22.94 7.57 3.30
CA ARG A 62 22.84 6.76 4.52
C ARG A 62 24.08 6.96 5.41
N ILE A 63 23.87 7.33 6.68
CA ILE A 63 24.90 7.43 7.73
C ILE A 63 24.57 6.36 8.80
N VAL A 64 25.57 5.66 9.36
CA VAL A 64 25.36 4.39 10.10
C VAL A 64 26.10 4.33 11.46
N MET A 65 25.41 3.90 12.55
CA MET A 65 25.99 3.51 13.87
C MET A 65 25.18 2.39 14.62
N ASN A 66 25.83 1.60 15.52
CA ASN A 66 25.42 0.26 16.04
C ASN A 66 25.65 -0.02 17.57
N ARG A 67 24.73 -0.76 18.27
CA ARG A 67 24.93 -2.06 19.02
C ARG A 67 23.79 -2.55 19.99
N ARG A 68 23.23 -3.75 19.68
CA ARG A 68 22.83 -4.93 20.54
C ARG A 68 21.37 -5.18 21.07
N GLY A 69 20.57 -5.99 20.33
CA GLY A 69 20.02 -7.36 20.66
C GLY A 69 18.73 -7.63 21.50
N TYR A 70 17.85 -8.57 21.04
CA TYR A 70 16.84 -9.39 21.81
C TYR A 70 16.50 -10.78 21.17
N TYR A 71 16.00 -11.75 21.97
CA TYR A 71 15.64 -13.16 21.62
C TYR A 71 14.15 -13.40 21.30
N SER A 72 13.79 -14.44 20.53
CA SER A 72 12.39 -14.91 20.38
C SER A 72 12.23 -16.45 20.51
N ALA A 73 11.19 -16.87 21.22
CA ALA A 73 10.76 -18.27 21.37
C ALA A 73 9.91 -18.73 20.16
N ARG A 74 10.08 -20.01 19.79
CA ARG A 74 9.35 -20.66 18.69
C ARG A 74 8.09 -21.33 19.20
N THR A 75 6.93 -20.74 18.91
CA THR A 75 5.65 -21.46 18.90
C THR A 75 5.34 -21.83 17.44
N PRO A 76 4.93 -23.07 17.13
CA PRO A 76 4.51 -23.45 15.79
C PRO A 76 3.28 -22.63 15.38
N LEU A 77 3.33 -21.99 14.21
CA LEU A 77 2.15 -21.39 13.60
C LEU A 77 1.20 -22.51 13.14
N PRO A 78 -0.12 -22.39 13.36
CA PRO A 78 -1.08 -23.32 12.79
C PRO A 78 -0.95 -23.32 11.26
N SER A 79 -1.17 -24.50 10.66
CA SER A 79 -1.05 -24.76 9.22
C SER A 79 -1.75 -23.68 8.39
N CYS A 80 -0.98 -23.07 7.49
CA CYS A 80 -1.37 -21.97 6.62
C CYS A 80 -2.34 -22.46 5.53
N PHE A 81 -3.65 -22.40 5.77
CA PHE A 81 -4.65 -22.67 4.73
C PHE A 81 -4.92 -21.40 3.92
N ALA A 82 -5.04 -21.54 2.60
CA ALA A 82 -5.42 -20.46 1.71
C ALA A 82 -6.84 -19.96 2.05
N MET A 83 -7.08 -18.65 1.96
CA MET A 83 -8.40 -18.08 2.17
C MET A 83 -9.33 -18.44 0.99
N GLU A 84 -10.47 -19.05 1.31
CA GLU A 84 -11.54 -19.30 0.34
C GLU A 84 -12.40 -18.05 0.17
N LEU A 85 -12.66 -17.66 -1.08
CA LEU A 85 -13.41 -16.43 -1.38
C LEU A 85 -14.85 -16.46 -0.85
N SER A 86 -15.46 -17.65 -0.75
CA SER A 86 -16.80 -17.85 -0.20
C SER A 86 -16.91 -17.53 1.30
N GLN A 87 -15.77 -17.51 2.00
CA GLN A 87 -15.70 -17.17 3.42
C GLN A 87 -15.53 -15.66 3.65
N ILE A 88 -15.29 -14.88 2.59
CA ILE A 88 -15.06 -13.44 2.68
C ILE A 88 -16.36 -12.70 2.96
N VAL A 89 -16.30 -11.84 3.96
CA VAL A 89 -17.18 -10.69 4.15
C VAL A 89 -16.29 -9.46 4.03
N GLY A 90 -16.37 -8.79 2.88
CA GLY A 90 -15.45 -7.75 2.47
C GLY A 90 -16.06 -6.36 2.47
N ILE A 91 -15.25 -5.35 2.79
CA ILE A 91 -15.54 -3.94 2.50
C ILE A 91 -14.59 -3.48 1.39
N VAL A 92 -15.12 -2.89 0.32
CA VAL A 92 -14.33 -2.33 -0.77
C VAL A 92 -14.62 -0.84 -0.91
N THR A 93 -13.65 -0.02 -0.54
CA THR A 93 -13.73 1.44 -0.69
C THR A 93 -13.49 1.87 -2.13
N GLY A 94 -14.17 2.91 -2.61
CA GLY A 94 -14.15 3.27 -4.05
C GLY A 94 -14.70 2.13 -4.92
N GLY A 95 -15.69 1.41 -4.40
CA GLY A 95 -16.20 0.15 -4.97
C GLY A 95 -17.18 0.32 -6.13
N ALA A 96 -17.53 1.55 -6.49
CA ALA A 96 -18.54 1.80 -7.53
C ALA A 96 -17.98 1.65 -8.96
N VAL A 97 -16.68 1.78 -9.17
CA VAL A 97 -16.05 1.78 -10.51
C VAL A 97 -14.66 1.14 -10.50
N GLY A 98 -14.12 0.88 -11.70
CA GLY A 98 -12.73 0.50 -11.93
C GLY A 98 -12.32 -0.75 -11.15
N PHE A 99 -11.14 -0.69 -10.51
CA PHE A 99 -10.63 -1.81 -9.72
C PHE A 99 -11.53 -2.18 -8.55
N GLY A 100 -12.09 -1.19 -7.84
CA GLY A 100 -12.95 -1.45 -6.68
C GLY A 100 -14.18 -2.28 -7.05
N ARG A 101 -14.85 -1.93 -8.14
CA ARG A 101 -15.94 -2.74 -8.69
C ARG A 101 -15.48 -4.15 -9.06
N GLY A 102 -14.35 -4.27 -9.77
CA GLY A 102 -13.80 -5.58 -10.15
C GLY A 102 -13.42 -6.47 -8.95
N PHE A 103 -12.88 -5.89 -7.88
CA PHE A 103 -12.60 -6.62 -6.64
C PHE A 103 -13.88 -7.10 -5.95
N ALA A 104 -14.92 -6.28 -5.94
CA ALA A 104 -16.23 -6.67 -5.41
C ALA A 104 -16.82 -7.83 -6.21
N GLU A 105 -16.82 -7.74 -7.55
CA GLU A 105 -17.26 -8.80 -8.45
C GLU A 105 -16.46 -10.10 -8.23
N ALA A 106 -15.14 -10.03 -8.05
CA ALA A 106 -14.31 -11.20 -7.79
C ALA A 106 -14.65 -11.91 -6.47
N ILE A 107 -14.91 -11.17 -5.39
CA ILE A 107 -15.36 -11.76 -4.12
C ILE A 107 -16.73 -12.42 -4.30
N LEU A 108 -17.66 -11.75 -4.97
CA LEU A 108 -19.03 -12.24 -5.19
C LEU A 108 -19.07 -13.48 -6.09
N ASN A 109 -18.28 -13.49 -7.17
CA ASN A 109 -18.08 -14.67 -8.04
C ASN A 109 -17.51 -15.86 -7.25
N GLY A 110 -16.72 -15.59 -6.22
CA GLY A 110 -16.21 -16.59 -5.28
C GLY A 110 -17.23 -17.07 -4.24
N GLY A 111 -18.46 -16.53 -4.23
CA GLY A 111 -19.51 -16.83 -3.24
C GLY A 111 -19.40 -16.03 -1.95
N GLY A 112 -18.52 -15.02 -1.89
CA GLY A 112 -18.36 -14.14 -0.75
C GLY A 112 -19.46 -13.08 -0.66
N LYS A 113 -19.31 -12.17 0.30
CA LYS A 113 -20.23 -11.04 0.54
C LYS A 113 -19.45 -9.74 0.54
N VAL A 114 -20.04 -8.67 -0.02
CA VAL A 114 -19.34 -7.39 -0.17
C VAL A 114 -20.24 -6.21 0.18
N LEU A 115 -19.73 -5.34 1.04
CA LEU A 115 -20.14 -3.94 1.11
C LEU A 115 -19.24 -3.11 0.18
N ILE A 116 -19.81 -2.51 -0.86
CA ILE A 116 -19.09 -1.46 -1.61
C ILE A 116 -19.38 -0.10 -1.01
N THR A 117 -18.35 0.75 -0.93
CA THR A 117 -18.52 2.14 -0.49
C THR A 117 -17.91 3.09 -1.50
N ASP A 118 -18.53 4.26 -1.64
CA ASP A 118 -18.06 5.33 -2.51
C ASP A 118 -18.61 6.68 -2.04
N ILE A 119 -17.99 7.77 -2.48
CA ILE A 119 -18.46 9.13 -2.21
C ILE A 119 -19.54 9.55 -3.24
N ASP A 120 -19.47 9.02 -4.46
CA ASP A 120 -20.47 9.23 -5.51
C ASP A 120 -21.68 8.33 -5.27
N VAL A 121 -22.74 8.92 -4.72
CA VAL A 121 -23.96 8.20 -4.33
C VAL A 121 -24.70 7.63 -5.54
N GLN A 122 -24.73 8.34 -6.66
CA GLN A 122 -25.49 7.92 -7.84
C GLN A 122 -24.83 6.72 -8.49
N GLN A 123 -23.52 6.79 -8.71
CA GLN A 123 -22.76 5.68 -9.29
C GLN A 123 -22.72 4.47 -8.36
N LEU A 124 -22.61 4.72 -7.04
CA LEU A 124 -22.66 3.68 -6.01
C LEU A 124 -24.00 2.95 -6.01
N GLU A 125 -25.11 3.67 -6.03
CA GLU A 125 -26.45 3.07 -6.02
C GLU A 125 -26.71 2.27 -7.29
N ALA A 126 -26.34 2.80 -8.46
CA ALA A 126 -26.45 2.09 -9.73
C ALA A 126 -25.66 0.77 -9.71
N THR A 127 -24.39 0.84 -9.32
CA THR A 127 -23.51 -0.34 -9.26
C THR A 127 -23.98 -1.35 -8.22
N GLY A 128 -24.42 -0.87 -7.05
CA GLY A 128 -24.96 -1.72 -5.99
C GLY A 128 -26.20 -2.50 -6.45
N LYS A 129 -27.13 -1.85 -7.16
CA LYS A 129 -28.32 -2.49 -7.75
C LYS A 129 -27.98 -3.52 -8.83
N GLU A 130 -27.00 -3.21 -9.69
CA GLU A 130 -26.50 -4.15 -10.70
C GLU A 130 -25.94 -5.41 -10.03
N LEU A 131 -25.06 -5.23 -9.04
CA LEU A 131 -24.44 -6.34 -8.30
C LEU A 131 -25.48 -7.15 -7.51
N GLN A 132 -26.45 -6.50 -6.85
CA GLN A 132 -27.54 -7.22 -6.19
C GLN A 132 -28.40 -8.02 -7.18
N SER A 133 -28.64 -7.49 -8.38
CA SER A 133 -29.42 -8.21 -9.41
C SER A 133 -28.67 -9.47 -9.89
N ALA A 134 -27.34 -9.41 -9.99
CA ALA A 134 -26.52 -10.53 -10.41
C ALA A 134 -26.24 -11.57 -9.30
N PHE A 135 -25.99 -11.12 -8.06
CA PHE A 135 -25.48 -11.97 -6.98
C PHE A 135 -26.44 -12.14 -5.79
N GLY A 136 -27.57 -11.45 -5.81
CA GLY A 136 -28.61 -11.51 -4.79
C GLY A 136 -28.44 -10.51 -3.65
N HIS A 137 -29.58 -9.99 -3.16
CA HIS A 137 -29.63 -8.97 -2.09
C HIS A 137 -28.88 -9.36 -0.80
N LYS A 138 -28.80 -10.65 -0.44
CA LYS A 138 -28.12 -11.10 0.78
C LYS A 138 -26.59 -11.08 0.71
N ASN A 139 -26.02 -10.84 -0.47
CA ASN A 139 -24.57 -10.92 -0.69
C ASN A 139 -23.94 -9.56 -0.98
N VAL A 140 -24.76 -8.56 -1.30
CA VAL A 140 -24.27 -7.23 -1.72
C VAL A 140 -25.00 -6.16 -0.94
N ALA A 141 -24.24 -5.23 -0.38
CA ALA A 141 -24.75 -3.99 0.18
C ALA A 141 -23.91 -2.82 -0.34
N TRP A 142 -24.43 -1.60 -0.23
CA TRP A 142 -23.67 -0.38 -0.49
C TRP A 142 -23.96 0.69 0.55
N GLN A 143 -22.97 1.52 0.83
CA GLN A 143 -23.10 2.65 1.76
C GLN A 143 -22.22 3.80 1.28
N ARG A 144 -22.77 5.02 1.26
CA ARG A 144 -21.98 6.21 0.98
C ARG A 144 -20.90 6.35 2.06
N GLN A 145 -19.65 6.51 1.65
CA GLN A 145 -18.54 6.76 2.55
C GLN A 145 -17.60 7.79 1.92
N ASN A 146 -17.33 8.88 2.64
CA ASN A 146 -16.13 9.65 2.40
C ASN A 146 -15.01 9.08 3.28
N VAL A 147 -13.96 8.55 2.65
CA VAL A 147 -12.86 7.88 3.36
C VAL A 147 -12.01 8.85 4.19
N THR A 148 -12.12 10.16 3.95
CA THR A 148 -11.46 11.18 4.75
C THR A 148 -12.22 11.52 6.05
N ASP A 149 -13.46 11.05 6.20
CA ASP A 149 -14.23 11.23 7.44
C ASP A 149 -13.71 10.26 8.52
N PRO A 150 -13.44 10.74 9.76
CA PRO A 150 -12.93 9.89 10.84
C PRO A 150 -13.81 8.68 11.18
N ASP A 151 -15.12 8.86 11.18
CA ASP A 151 -16.08 7.82 11.61
C ASP A 151 -16.54 6.91 10.47
N GLY A 152 -16.18 7.23 9.22
CA GLY A 152 -16.71 6.55 8.03
C GLY A 152 -16.39 5.05 7.99
N PHE A 153 -15.20 4.66 8.46
CA PHE A 153 -14.81 3.25 8.50
C PHE A 153 -15.56 2.46 9.58
N HIS A 154 -15.70 3.00 10.79
CA HIS A 154 -16.49 2.35 11.85
C HIS A 154 -17.93 2.11 11.40
N ALA A 155 -18.56 3.13 10.82
CA ALA A 155 -19.92 3.01 10.29
C ALA A 155 -20.04 1.92 9.21
N ALA A 156 -19.05 1.79 8.33
CA ALA A 156 -19.03 0.76 7.29
C ALA A 156 -18.87 -0.66 7.86
N PHE A 157 -17.97 -0.85 8.84
CA PHE A 157 -17.77 -2.12 9.52
C PHE A 157 -19.00 -2.58 10.30
N ASP A 158 -19.62 -1.67 11.06
CA ASP A 158 -20.83 -1.96 11.83
C ASP A 158 -22.00 -2.28 10.91
N PHE A 159 -22.18 -1.50 9.84
CA PHE A 159 -23.22 -1.73 8.85
C PHE A 159 -23.06 -3.08 8.14
N ALA A 160 -21.87 -3.38 7.61
CA ALA A 160 -21.61 -4.64 6.92
C ALA A 160 -21.80 -5.85 7.84
N THR A 161 -21.26 -5.79 9.06
CA THR A 161 -21.37 -6.89 10.04
C THR A 161 -22.83 -7.18 10.35
N LYS A 162 -23.63 -6.15 10.58
CA LYS A 162 -25.06 -6.27 10.84
C LYS A 162 -25.84 -6.76 9.62
N TYR A 163 -25.55 -6.23 8.44
CA TYR A 163 -26.28 -6.55 7.21
C TYR A 163 -26.06 -8.01 6.78
N PHE A 164 -24.83 -8.50 6.87
CA PHE A 164 -24.48 -9.87 6.47
C PHE A 164 -24.63 -10.90 7.59
N ASP A 165 -24.97 -10.47 8.81
CA ASP A 165 -25.04 -11.29 10.01
C ASP A 165 -23.76 -12.13 10.24
N ARG A 166 -22.62 -11.55 9.84
CA ARG A 166 -21.30 -12.18 9.83
C ARG A 166 -20.23 -11.10 9.99
N PRO A 167 -19.17 -11.32 10.78
CA PRO A 167 -18.13 -10.33 10.95
C PRO A 167 -17.36 -10.10 9.65
N VAL A 168 -17.06 -8.82 9.37
CA VAL A 168 -16.17 -8.43 8.27
C VAL A 168 -14.77 -8.97 8.54
N ASN A 169 -14.17 -9.63 7.56
CA ASN A 169 -12.81 -10.17 7.66
C ASN A 169 -11.90 -9.73 6.51
N VAL A 170 -12.38 -8.95 5.54
CA VAL A 170 -11.55 -8.36 4.50
C VAL A 170 -11.84 -6.86 4.36
N LEU A 171 -10.80 -6.03 4.37
CA LEU A 171 -10.89 -4.62 3.98
C LEU A 171 -10.01 -4.40 2.75
N VAL A 172 -10.58 -3.79 1.73
CA VAL A 172 -9.86 -3.32 0.54
C VAL A 172 -9.83 -1.79 0.55
N ASN A 173 -8.68 -1.23 0.93
CA ASN A 173 -8.37 0.19 0.82
C ASN A 173 -8.03 0.51 -0.64
N ASN A 174 -9.05 0.70 -1.47
CA ASN A 174 -8.95 0.93 -2.91
C ASN A 174 -9.24 2.39 -3.30
N ALA A 175 -10.05 3.13 -2.52
CA ALA A 175 -10.34 4.53 -2.81
C ALA A 175 -9.04 5.34 -2.98
N GLY A 176 -8.98 6.13 -4.05
CA GLY A 176 -7.80 6.91 -4.39
C GLY A 176 -8.05 7.88 -5.54
N ILE A 177 -7.22 8.91 -5.64
CA ILE A 177 -7.29 9.91 -6.70
C ILE A 177 -5.94 10.06 -7.40
N GLY A 178 -5.95 10.54 -8.64
CA GLY A 178 -4.73 10.89 -9.35
C GLY A 178 -4.28 12.30 -8.99
N GLY A 179 -2.99 12.58 -9.13
CA GLY A 179 -2.48 13.95 -9.07
C GLY A 179 -2.65 14.65 -10.42
N ALA A 180 -3.65 15.50 -10.55
CA ALA A 180 -3.75 16.45 -11.67
C ALA A 180 -3.12 17.82 -11.33
N GLU A 181 -2.68 18.00 -10.09
CA GLU A 181 -2.17 19.26 -9.57
C GLU A 181 -0.64 19.25 -9.59
N SER A 182 -0.07 20.16 -10.36
CA SER A 182 1.36 20.39 -10.35
C SER A 182 1.74 20.96 -8.99
N TYR A 183 2.39 20.14 -8.16
CA TYR A 183 3.02 20.60 -6.91
C TYR A 183 4.04 21.74 -7.15
N LEU A 184 4.46 21.93 -8.41
CA LEU A 184 5.41 22.95 -8.86
C LEU A 184 4.72 24.18 -9.47
N ASP A 185 3.38 24.22 -9.54
CA ASP A 185 2.62 25.38 -10.01
C ASP A 185 2.30 26.31 -8.83
N ASP A 186 2.80 27.53 -8.89
CA ASP A 186 2.74 28.54 -7.81
C ASP A 186 1.41 29.29 -7.75
N GLY A 187 0.52 29.09 -8.73
CA GLY A 187 -0.77 29.77 -8.84
C GLY A 187 -2.01 28.90 -8.57
N ALA A 188 -1.87 27.58 -8.40
CA ALA A 188 -2.99 26.67 -8.17
C ALA A 188 -3.32 26.56 -6.67
N PRO A 189 -4.61 26.49 -6.26
CA PRO A 189 -4.96 26.19 -4.88
C PRO A 189 -4.33 24.85 -4.46
N HIS A 190 -3.70 24.84 -3.29
CA HIS A 190 -3.08 23.66 -2.70
C HIS A 190 -4.12 22.52 -2.53
N GLY A 191 -4.18 21.57 -3.45
CA GLY A 191 -4.97 20.34 -3.32
C GLY A 191 -4.08 19.10 -3.17
N TRP A 192 -2.80 19.29 -2.87
CA TRP A 192 -1.91 18.21 -2.44
C TRP A 192 -2.41 17.58 -1.13
N GLU A 193 -3.02 18.37 -0.25
CA GLU A 193 -3.64 17.92 1.01
C GLU A 193 -4.70 16.88 0.73
N ARG A 194 -5.51 17.09 -0.32
CA ARG A 194 -6.56 16.14 -0.72
C ARG A 194 -5.96 14.80 -1.15
N ILE A 195 -4.85 14.82 -1.87
CA ILE A 195 -4.12 13.59 -2.26
C ILE A 195 -3.59 12.88 -1.00
N VAL A 196 -2.99 13.63 -0.06
CA VAL A 196 -2.49 13.05 1.19
C VAL A 196 -3.64 12.45 2.02
N ASP A 197 -4.74 13.17 2.16
CA ASP A 197 -5.90 12.75 2.95
C ASP A 197 -6.56 11.50 2.37
N ILE A 198 -6.71 11.43 1.04
CA ILE A 198 -7.35 10.30 0.38
C ILE A 198 -6.38 9.13 0.20
N ASP A 199 -5.18 9.33 -0.36
CA ASP A 199 -4.34 8.23 -0.81
C ASP A 199 -3.46 7.61 0.28
N ILE A 200 -3.24 8.27 1.41
CA ILE A 200 -2.46 7.72 2.53
C ILE A 200 -3.15 7.85 3.89
N THR A 201 -3.69 9.00 4.26
CA THR A 201 -4.35 9.19 5.57
C THR A 201 -5.56 8.26 5.69
N SER A 202 -6.38 8.14 4.64
CA SER A 202 -7.53 7.23 4.66
C SER A 202 -7.11 5.76 4.77
N VAL A 203 -5.99 5.36 4.15
CA VAL A 203 -5.46 3.99 4.19
C VAL A 203 -4.92 3.66 5.58
N LEU A 204 -4.23 4.61 6.22
CA LEU A 204 -3.80 4.51 7.62
C LEU A 204 -5.01 4.29 8.54
N ARG A 205 -6.05 5.13 8.39
CA ARG A 205 -7.26 5.06 9.20
C ARG A 205 -8.03 3.76 8.96
N GLY A 206 -8.28 3.40 7.71
CA GLY A 206 -8.97 2.16 7.35
C GLY A 206 -8.24 0.93 7.89
N SER A 207 -6.91 0.90 7.76
CA SER A 207 -6.08 -0.18 8.32
C SER A 207 -6.18 -0.25 9.84
N GLN A 208 -6.11 0.89 10.54
CA GLN A 208 -6.23 0.94 12.00
C GLN A 208 -7.59 0.38 12.46
N VAL A 209 -8.69 0.86 11.87
CA VAL A 209 -10.03 0.38 12.19
C VAL A 209 -10.17 -1.11 11.88
N ALA A 210 -9.71 -1.55 10.70
CA ALA A 210 -9.74 -2.97 10.35
C ALA A 210 -9.02 -3.85 11.37
N ILE A 211 -7.85 -3.43 11.86
CA ILE A 211 -7.11 -4.17 12.90
C ILE A 211 -7.96 -4.33 14.16
N ASP A 212 -8.64 -3.27 14.60
CA ASP A 212 -9.47 -3.30 15.81
C ASP A 212 -10.69 -4.22 15.67
N TYR A 213 -11.30 -4.31 14.49
CA TYR A 213 -12.37 -5.26 14.21
C TYR A 213 -11.84 -6.69 14.04
N PHE A 214 -10.71 -6.87 13.35
CA PHE A 214 -10.17 -8.18 13.04
C PHE A 214 -9.62 -8.90 14.27
N LYS A 215 -9.12 -8.18 15.28
CA LYS A 215 -8.76 -8.74 16.59
C LYS A 215 -9.94 -9.38 17.34
N LYS A 216 -11.18 -9.05 16.96
CA LYS A 216 -12.42 -9.59 17.54
C LYS A 216 -13.00 -10.73 16.70
N LEU A 217 -12.34 -11.14 15.63
CA LEU A 217 -12.80 -12.25 14.81
C LEU A 217 -12.80 -13.56 15.62
N PRO A 218 -13.71 -14.50 15.31
CA PRO A 218 -13.70 -15.84 15.88
C PRO A 218 -12.33 -16.51 15.75
N SER A 219 -11.96 -17.30 16.76
CA SER A 219 -10.67 -18.01 16.79
C SER A 219 -10.43 -18.80 15.50
N GLY A 220 -9.27 -18.61 14.89
CA GLY A 220 -8.86 -19.27 13.65
C GLY A 220 -9.32 -18.57 12.36
N GLN A 221 -10.23 -17.61 12.43
CA GLN A 221 -10.58 -16.80 11.25
C GLN A 221 -9.48 -15.75 11.00
N GLU A 222 -9.01 -15.65 9.76
CA GLU A 222 -8.03 -14.65 9.34
C GLU A 222 -8.73 -13.34 8.96
N GLY A 223 -8.17 -12.23 9.42
CA GLY A 223 -8.47 -10.89 8.90
C GLY A 223 -7.47 -10.48 7.83
N VAL A 224 -7.92 -9.91 6.71
CA VAL A 224 -7.04 -9.51 5.60
C VAL A 224 -7.27 -8.05 5.20
N ILE A 225 -6.19 -7.26 5.20
CA ILE A 225 -6.16 -5.89 4.71
C ILE A 225 -5.46 -5.88 3.35
N VAL A 226 -6.15 -5.42 2.32
CA VAL A 226 -5.59 -5.23 0.99
C VAL A 226 -5.48 -3.75 0.70
N ASN A 227 -4.27 -3.27 0.50
CA ASN A 227 -4.01 -1.87 0.19
C ASN A 227 -3.73 -1.67 -1.29
N LEU A 228 -4.41 -0.72 -1.93
CA LEU A 228 -4.09 -0.32 -3.30
C LEU A 228 -2.98 0.74 -3.30
N ALA A 229 -1.76 0.26 -3.51
CA ALA A 229 -0.59 1.08 -3.77
C ALA A 229 -0.54 1.46 -5.27
N SER A 230 0.66 1.65 -5.81
CA SER A 230 0.91 1.90 -7.22
C SER A 230 2.37 1.60 -7.55
N LEU A 231 2.69 1.40 -8.83
CA LEU A 231 4.08 1.51 -9.29
C LEU A 231 4.72 2.86 -8.95
N ALA A 232 3.92 3.93 -8.79
CA ALA A 232 4.39 5.23 -8.31
C ALA A 232 4.88 5.20 -6.84
N GLY A 233 4.47 4.20 -6.05
CA GLY A 233 5.01 3.98 -4.71
C GLY A 233 6.32 3.20 -4.67
N LEU A 234 6.75 2.64 -5.81
CA LEU A 234 7.98 1.84 -5.96
C LEU A 234 9.03 2.54 -6.81
N ASN A 235 8.64 3.54 -7.61
CA ASN A 235 9.49 4.27 -8.53
C ASN A 235 9.25 5.77 -8.39
N ALA A 236 10.25 6.58 -8.72
CA ALA A 236 10.05 8.01 -8.81
C ALA A 236 9.12 8.36 -9.98
N VAL A 237 8.12 9.20 -9.73
CA VAL A 237 7.21 9.74 -10.74
C VAL A 237 7.25 11.26 -10.66
N PRO A 238 8.13 11.92 -11.45
CA PRO A 238 8.35 13.36 -11.34
C PRO A 238 7.11 14.22 -11.60
N MET A 239 6.18 13.73 -12.41
CA MET A 239 4.97 14.46 -12.76
C MET A 239 3.92 14.51 -11.64
N THR A 240 3.97 13.58 -10.68
CA THR A 240 2.99 13.49 -9.59
C THR A 240 3.67 13.17 -8.26
N PRO A 241 4.56 14.06 -7.76
CA PRO A 241 5.43 13.77 -6.63
C PRO A 241 4.66 13.50 -5.32
N VAL A 242 3.54 14.18 -5.10
CA VAL A 242 2.68 13.99 -3.92
C VAL A 242 2.00 12.61 -3.96
N TYR A 243 1.47 12.23 -5.12
CA TYR A 243 0.87 10.90 -5.32
C TYR A 243 1.90 9.79 -5.12
N ALA A 244 3.11 9.96 -5.69
CA ALA A 244 4.22 9.03 -5.49
C ALA A 244 4.59 8.91 -4.02
N ALA A 245 4.69 10.03 -3.29
CA ALA A 245 4.96 10.04 -1.85
C ALA A 245 3.86 9.32 -1.05
N ALA A 246 2.59 9.60 -1.33
CA ALA A 246 1.45 8.95 -0.68
C ALA A 246 1.47 7.43 -0.90
N LYS A 247 1.64 6.98 -2.16
CA LYS A 247 1.69 5.54 -2.49
C LYS A 247 2.96 4.84 -1.99
N ALA A 248 4.09 5.55 -1.84
CA ALA A 248 5.25 5.05 -1.13
C ALA A 248 4.96 4.88 0.38
N GLY A 249 4.19 5.79 0.97
CA GLY A 249 3.64 5.66 2.31
C GLY A 249 2.78 4.42 2.48
N VAL A 250 1.90 4.11 1.51
CA VAL A 250 1.07 2.90 1.52
C VAL A 250 1.93 1.63 1.49
N VAL A 251 3.00 1.63 0.67
CA VAL A 251 3.99 0.53 0.64
C VAL A 251 4.66 0.38 2.00
N GLY A 252 5.16 1.47 2.59
CA GLY A 252 5.81 1.48 3.89
C GLY A 252 4.90 0.99 5.01
N LEU A 253 3.65 1.48 5.05
CA LEU A 253 2.61 1.04 5.99
C LEU A 253 2.39 -0.46 5.87
N THR A 254 2.09 -0.96 4.67
CA THR A 254 1.77 -2.37 4.43
C THR A 254 2.91 -3.27 4.91
N ARG A 255 4.15 -2.95 4.53
CA ARG A 255 5.33 -3.70 4.97
C ARG A 255 5.50 -3.71 6.48
N SER A 256 5.13 -2.62 7.15
CA SER A 256 5.25 -2.46 8.60
C SER A 256 4.14 -3.14 9.40
N LEU A 257 3.18 -3.79 8.74
CA LEU A 257 2.08 -4.53 9.38
C LEU A 257 2.30 -6.05 9.37
N TYR A 258 3.43 -6.55 8.83
CA TYR A 258 3.66 -7.98 8.64
C TYR A 258 3.58 -8.83 9.91
N GLN A 259 3.99 -8.28 11.05
CA GLN A 259 4.01 -8.94 12.36
C GLN A 259 2.60 -9.28 12.87
N LEU A 260 1.56 -8.58 12.37
CA LEU A 260 0.18 -8.85 12.75
C LEU A 260 -0.28 -10.25 12.34
N LYS A 261 0.34 -10.83 11.29
CA LYS A 261 0.00 -12.19 10.87
C LYS A 261 0.33 -13.21 11.96
N LYS A 262 1.44 -13.01 12.66
CA LYS A 262 1.88 -13.89 13.75
C LYS A 262 1.17 -13.61 15.06
N SER A 263 0.90 -12.34 15.37
CA SER A 263 0.38 -11.92 16.67
C SER A 263 -1.14 -12.01 16.76
N ASP A 264 -1.85 -11.56 15.73
CA ASP A 264 -3.31 -11.40 15.73
C ASP A 264 -4.01 -12.21 14.62
N ASN A 265 -3.26 -13.01 13.84
CA ASN A 265 -3.75 -13.67 12.62
C ASN A 265 -4.38 -12.68 11.61
N ILE A 266 -3.79 -11.48 11.52
CA ILE A 266 -4.19 -10.43 10.57
C ILE A 266 -3.11 -10.26 9.51
N ARG A 267 -3.47 -10.40 8.25
CA ARG A 267 -2.56 -10.26 7.12
C ARG A 267 -2.80 -8.94 6.40
N ALA A 268 -1.74 -8.20 6.11
CA ALA A 268 -1.81 -7.04 5.22
C ALA A 268 -0.90 -7.27 4.01
N PHE A 269 -1.40 -7.03 2.80
CA PHE A 269 -0.58 -7.00 1.59
C PHE A 269 -1.07 -5.87 0.67
N ALA A 270 -0.25 -5.48 -0.31
CA ALA A 270 -0.62 -4.43 -1.25
C ALA A 270 -0.51 -4.88 -2.70
N LEU A 271 -1.40 -4.33 -3.52
CA LEU A 271 -1.29 -4.37 -4.97
C LEU A 271 -0.63 -3.08 -5.45
N ALA A 272 0.39 -3.19 -6.28
CA ALA A 272 1.07 -2.04 -6.89
C ALA A 272 0.92 -2.10 -8.42
N PRO A 273 -0.25 -1.69 -8.95
CA PRO A 273 -0.50 -1.68 -10.38
C PRO A 273 0.22 -0.52 -11.07
N GLY A 274 0.61 -0.75 -12.33
CA GLY A 274 0.89 0.28 -13.32
C GLY A 274 -0.39 0.92 -13.88
N PHE A 275 -0.33 1.50 -15.08
CA PHE A 275 -1.53 2.06 -15.73
C PHE A 275 -2.48 0.95 -16.16
N ALA A 276 -3.78 1.15 -15.91
CA ALA A 276 -4.84 0.26 -16.37
C ALA A 276 -6.00 1.05 -16.96
N ARG A 277 -6.92 0.39 -17.68
CA ARG A 277 -8.11 1.01 -18.31
C ARG A 277 -9.20 1.48 -17.33
N THR A 278 -8.81 2.26 -16.33
CA THR A 278 -9.69 3.02 -15.44
C THR A 278 -9.87 4.44 -15.98
N ALA A 279 -10.78 5.23 -15.39
CA ALA A 279 -10.90 6.65 -15.73
C ALA A 279 -9.57 7.40 -15.51
N MET A 280 -8.87 7.10 -14.41
CA MET A 280 -7.55 7.67 -14.10
C MET A 280 -6.49 7.25 -15.12
N GLY A 281 -6.43 5.98 -15.50
CA GLY A 281 -5.46 5.52 -16.48
C GLY A 281 -5.71 6.10 -17.87
N ARG A 282 -6.97 6.26 -18.28
CA ARG A 282 -7.33 6.93 -19.55
C ARG A 282 -6.85 8.37 -19.60
N GLN A 283 -6.98 9.13 -18.51
CA GLN A 283 -6.45 10.50 -18.46
C GLN A 283 -4.95 10.56 -18.75
N VAL A 284 -4.17 9.57 -18.30
CA VAL A 284 -2.73 9.51 -18.59
C VAL A 284 -2.47 9.11 -20.04
N THR A 285 -3.20 8.13 -20.57
CA THR A 285 -2.98 7.67 -21.95
C THR A 285 -3.36 8.71 -22.99
N ASP A 286 -4.39 9.50 -22.69
CA ASP A 286 -4.91 10.51 -23.61
C ASP A 286 -4.03 11.76 -23.61
N ASN A 287 -3.47 12.13 -22.45
CA ASN A 287 -2.67 13.35 -22.30
C ASN A 287 -1.15 13.11 -22.39
N MET A 288 -0.67 11.90 -22.08
CA MET A 288 0.75 11.55 -22.01
C MET A 288 1.03 10.11 -22.52
N PRO A 289 0.70 9.80 -23.80
CA PRO A 289 0.82 8.44 -24.34
C PRO A 289 2.25 7.89 -24.31
N ASP A 290 3.25 8.70 -24.60
CA ASP A 290 4.67 8.29 -24.58
C ASP A 290 5.12 7.90 -23.16
N TYR A 291 4.63 8.62 -22.14
CA TYR A 291 4.92 8.29 -20.75
C TYR A 291 4.27 6.95 -20.35
N ALA A 292 3.01 6.73 -20.75
CA ALA A 292 2.33 5.46 -20.51
C ALA A 292 3.08 4.29 -21.17
N ALA A 293 3.58 4.47 -22.39
CA ALA A 293 4.38 3.46 -23.10
C ALA A 293 5.69 3.14 -22.36
N VAL A 294 6.45 4.15 -21.94
CA VAL A 294 7.71 3.97 -21.17
C VAL A 294 7.46 3.26 -19.84
N MET A 295 6.33 3.52 -19.20
CA MET A 295 5.95 2.90 -17.92
C MET A 295 5.36 1.48 -18.05
N GLY A 296 5.41 0.88 -19.24
CA GLY A 296 5.02 -0.51 -19.49
C GLY A 296 3.60 -0.69 -20.02
N GLY A 297 3.00 0.36 -20.59
CA GLY A 297 1.71 0.30 -21.26
C GLY A 297 0.51 0.33 -20.31
N VAL A 298 -0.66 0.01 -20.86
CA VAL A 298 -1.96 0.07 -20.19
C VAL A 298 -2.52 -1.33 -20.12
N MET A 299 -2.73 -1.81 -18.90
CA MET A 299 -3.28 -3.13 -18.64
C MET A 299 -4.81 -3.11 -18.55
N GLU A 300 -5.44 -4.28 -18.66
CA GLU A 300 -6.87 -4.40 -18.38
C GLU A 300 -7.12 -4.41 -16.86
N VAL A 301 -8.32 -3.97 -16.46
CA VAL A 301 -8.74 -4.00 -15.04
C VAL A 301 -8.64 -5.42 -14.48
N ASP A 302 -9.00 -6.41 -15.30
CA ASP A 302 -8.99 -7.83 -14.95
C ASP A 302 -7.61 -8.33 -14.52
N GLU A 303 -6.51 -7.83 -15.09
CA GLU A 303 -5.17 -8.25 -14.70
C GLU A 303 -4.87 -7.92 -13.22
N VAL A 304 -5.38 -6.79 -12.74
CA VAL A 304 -5.27 -6.36 -11.34
C VAL A 304 -6.25 -7.12 -10.45
N VAL A 305 -7.45 -7.41 -10.94
CA VAL A 305 -8.46 -8.22 -10.23
C VAL A 305 -7.98 -9.66 -10.02
N GLU A 306 -7.35 -10.27 -11.03
CA GLU A 306 -6.76 -11.59 -10.86
C GLU A 306 -5.58 -11.56 -9.88
N ALA A 307 -4.77 -10.48 -9.88
CA ALA A 307 -3.71 -10.30 -8.89
C ALA A 307 -4.27 -10.17 -7.47
N PHE A 308 -5.40 -9.49 -7.31
CA PHE A 308 -6.14 -9.40 -6.06
C PHE A 308 -6.57 -10.78 -5.55
N VAL A 309 -7.20 -11.60 -6.39
CA VAL A 309 -7.61 -12.96 -6.04
C VAL A 309 -6.41 -13.84 -5.68
N ALA A 310 -5.33 -13.75 -6.46
CA ALA A 310 -4.09 -14.48 -6.17
C ALA A 310 -3.49 -14.06 -4.82
N GLY A 311 -3.50 -12.77 -4.50
CA GLY A 311 -3.02 -12.25 -3.21
C GLY A 311 -3.88 -12.67 -2.02
N LEU A 312 -5.20 -12.72 -2.18
CA LEU A 312 -6.08 -13.24 -1.13
C LEU A 312 -5.78 -14.71 -0.81
N ARG A 313 -5.55 -15.52 -1.84
CA ARG A 313 -5.26 -16.96 -1.74
C ARG A 313 -3.84 -17.28 -1.27
N GLU A 314 -2.89 -16.37 -1.43
CA GLU A 314 -1.49 -16.56 -1.02
C GLU A 314 -1.32 -16.24 0.48
N PRO A 315 -1.17 -17.23 1.36
CA PRO A 315 -1.20 -16.96 2.79
C PRO A 315 0.17 -16.52 3.35
N ASP A 316 1.26 -16.60 2.56
CA ASP A 316 2.62 -16.16 2.95
C ASP A 316 2.97 -14.72 2.49
N ASN A 317 1.98 -13.93 2.05
CA ASN A 317 2.23 -12.58 1.54
C ASN A 317 2.09 -11.45 2.57
N ALA A 318 2.10 -11.75 3.87
CA ALA A 318 2.05 -10.72 4.90
C ALA A 318 3.20 -9.71 4.76
N GLY A 319 2.85 -8.42 4.67
CA GLY A 319 3.77 -7.31 4.42
C GLY A 319 4.32 -7.23 3.00
N ARG A 320 3.83 -8.05 2.06
CA ARG A 320 4.36 -8.10 0.69
C ARG A 320 3.61 -7.16 -0.25
N ILE A 321 4.32 -6.73 -1.29
CA ILE A 321 3.81 -5.83 -2.33
C ILE A 321 3.80 -6.57 -3.65
N LEU A 322 2.62 -6.88 -4.17
CA LEU A 322 2.45 -7.53 -5.46
C LEU A 322 2.48 -6.46 -6.57
N ARG A 323 3.59 -6.38 -7.28
CA ARG A 323 3.71 -5.54 -8.47
C ARG A 323 2.91 -6.15 -9.60
N VAL A 324 2.02 -5.35 -10.20
CA VAL A 324 1.18 -5.75 -11.33
C VAL A 324 1.48 -4.83 -12.51
N SER A 325 1.88 -5.43 -13.62
CA SER A 325 2.15 -4.78 -14.90
C SER A 325 1.59 -5.68 -16.01
N GLN A 326 1.44 -5.14 -17.22
CA GLN A 326 0.88 -5.88 -18.35
C GLN A 326 1.55 -7.26 -18.52
N GLY A 327 0.74 -8.32 -18.40
CA GLY A 327 1.16 -9.73 -18.51
C GLY A 327 2.07 -10.25 -17.39
N LYS A 328 2.33 -9.49 -16.33
CA LYS A 328 3.30 -9.85 -15.29
C LYS A 328 2.87 -9.44 -13.88
N ARG A 329 2.87 -10.43 -12.99
CA ARG A 329 2.57 -10.29 -11.54
C ARG A 329 3.73 -10.85 -10.74
N VAL A 330 4.42 -10.01 -9.96
CA VAL A 330 5.60 -10.42 -9.18
C VAL A 330 5.61 -9.71 -7.85
N TYR A 331 5.88 -10.43 -6.76
CA TYR A 331 6.13 -9.79 -5.46
C TYR A 331 7.44 -9.00 -5.51
N TYR A 332 7.35 -7.70 -5.21
CA TYR A 332 8.50 -6.83 -5.19
C TYR A 332 9.41 -7.17 -4.01
N ARG A 333 10.71 -7.34 -4.28
CA ARG A 333 11.72 -7.68 -3.27
C ARG A 333 12.46 -6.42 -2.83
N PHE A 334 12.30 -6.06 -1.57
CA PHE A 334 13.02 -4.94 -0.99
C PHE A 334 14.35 -5.41 -0.38
N PRO A 335 15.37 -4.53 -0.33
CA PRO A 335 16.53 -4.76 0.50
C PRO A 335 16.12 -5.11 1.94
N GLY A 336 16.68 -6.19 2.50
CA GLY A 336 16.35 -6.67 3.85
C GLY A 336 15.16 -7.64 3.94
N ASP A 337 14.41 -7.90 2.86
CA ASP A 337 13.28 -8.84 2.90
C ASP A 337 13.69 -10.25 3.32
N LYS A 338 14.90 -10.70 2.98
CA LYS A 338 15.43 -12.00 3.45
C LYS A 338 15.55 -12.07 4.98
N GLN A 339 15.75 -10.94 5.65
CA GLN A 339 15.86 -10.88 7.11
C GLN A 339 14.47 -10.80 7.77
N LEU A 340 13.55 -10.02 7.18
CA LEU A 340 12.18 -9.89 7.67
C LEU A 340 11.35 -11.15 7.42
N PHE A 341 11.59 -11.83 6.30
CA PHE A 341 10.81 -12.97 5.81
C PHE A 341 11.70 -14.17 5.45
N PRO A 342 12.52 -14.69 6.39
CA PRO A 342 13.57 -15.67 6.09
C PRO A 342 13.01 -17.02 5.59
N ASN A 343 11.77 -17.34 5.96
CA ASN A 343 11.11 -18.59 5.59
C ASN A 343 10.12 -18.43 4.43
N SER A 344 9.98 -17.22 3.90
CA SER A 344 8.97 -16.94 2.88
C SER A 344 9.39 -17.53 1.54
N LYS A 345 8.42 -18.10 0.81
CA LYS A 345 8.66 -18.72 -0.50
C LYS A 345 8.54 -17.75 -1.67
N LEU A 346 8.17 -16.49 -1.39
CA LEU A 346 7.92 -15.41 -2.36
C LEU A 346 9.20 -14.67 -2.78
#